data_AF-A0A212EIE0-F1
#
_entry.id   AF-A0A212EIE0-F1
#
_cell.length_a   1.000
_cell.length_b   1.000
_cell.length_c   1.000
_cell.angle_alpha   90.00
_cell.angle_beta   90.00
_cell.angle_gamma   90.00
#
_symmetry.space_group_name_H-M   'P 1'
#
loop_
_entity.id
_entity.type
_entity.pdbx_description
1 polymer ?
#
loop_
_entity_poly.entity_id
_entity_poly.type
_entity_poly.pdbx_seq_one_letter_code
_entity_poly.pdbx_strand_id
1 'polypeptide(L)'
;NKLKIYNTLIMFRLSLFSFTFFFTISINILTISYAKHNNDSLNCKIISEYFITINTPRYKYAAGFLNEGRIGIASQMIGLSQGCMDATIPYTLERKQFGKKIYDFQGISYQIAHLQTQLEAARLLTYNAARLKENGMDFVKEAAMAKYFASEIAQTLTSKCIDFMGGVGFTRDFPQEKFFRDAKIGTIYEGTSNMQLQTIAKLIERQYTQ
;
A
#
# COMPACT_ATOMS: atom_id res chain seq x y z
N ASN A 1 -6.00 2.44 -25.22
CA ASN A 1 -4.81 3.34 -25.13
C ASN A 1 -4.97 4.53 -24.20
N LYS A 2 -6.03 5.36 -24.26
CA LYS A 2 -6.21 6.49 -23.32
C LYS A 2 -6.37 6.10 -21.83
N LEU A 3 -7.03 4.98 -21.53
CA LEU A 3 -7.20 4.48 -20.15
C LEU A 3 -5.89 4.04 -19.48
N LYS A 4 -4.96 3.43 -20.24
CA LYS A 4 -3.63 3.05 -19.75
C LYS A 4 -2.82 4.29 -19.36
N ILE A 5 -2.86 5.33 -20.18
CA ILE A 5 -2.13 6.59 -19.94
C ILE A 5 -2.68 7.31 -18.70
N TYR A 6 -4.00 7.34 -18.51
CA TYR A 6 -4.62 7.93 -17.31
C TYR A 6 -4.28 7.15 -16.03
N ASN A 7 -4.35 5.82 -16.05
CA ASN A 7 -3.98 4.99 -14.91
C ASN A 7 -2.50 5.13 -14.54
N THR A 8 -1.62 5.23 -15.53
CA THR A 8 -0.20 5.49 -15.31
C THR A 8 0.03 6.90 -14.75
N LEU A 9 -0.66 7.94 -15.25
CA LEU A 9 -0.52 9.31 -14.75
C LEU A 9 -1.01 9.48 -13.30
N ILE A 10 -2.12 8.83 -12.94
CA ILE A 10 -2.68 8.86 -11.58
C ILE A 10 -1.75 8.12 -10.62
N MET A 11 -1.28 6.92 -10.98
CA MET A 11 -0.28 6.21 -10.17
C MET A 11 1.04 6.98 -10.05
N PHE A 12 1.49 7.67 -11.11
CA PHE A 12 2.71 8.47 -11.08
C PHE A 12 2.57 9.74 -10.24
N ARG A 13 1.40 10.39 -10.25
CA ARG A 13 1.11 11.53 -9.37
C ARG A 13 0.96 11.12 -7.91
N LEU A 14 0.29 10.01 -7.62
CA LEU A 14 0.17 9.48 -6.26
C LEU A 14 1.52 8.96 -5.73
N SER A 15 2.34 8.34 -6.59
CA SER A 15 3.67 7.87 -6.20
C SER A 15 4.64 9.03 -5.98
N LEU A 16 4.65 10.07 -6.82
CA LEU A 16 5.48 11.25 -6.58
C LEU A 16 5.06 11.98 -5.30
N PHE A 17 3.75 12.08 -5.03
CA PHE A 17 3.26 12.74 -3.82
C PHE A 17 3.66 11.96 -2.56
N SER A 18 3.50 10.63 -2.56
CA SER A 18 4.04 9.78 -1.48
C SER A 18 5.56 9.88 -1.38
N PHE A 19 6.30 9.91 -2.49
CA PHE A 19 7.76 9.97 -2.46
C PHE A 19 8.26 11.30 -1.91
N THR A 20 7.69 12.43 -2.32
CA THR A 20 8.03 13.75 -1.74
C THR A 20 7.60 13.86 -0.27
N PHE A 21 6.42 13.34 0.08
CA PHE A 21 5.93 13.36 1.46
C PHE A 21 6.78 12.49 2.38
N PHE A 22 7.13 11.28 1.96
CA PHE A 22 8.04 10.41 2.71
C PHE A 22 9.46 10.99 2.77
N PHE A 23 9.98 11.60 1.70
CA PHE A 23 11.31 12.20 1.75
C PHE A 23 11.36 13.39 2.73
N THR A 24 10.36 14.27 2.71
CA THR A 24 10.28 15.42 3.63
C THR A 24 9.98 15.00 5.06
N ILE A 25 9.15 13.98 5.28
CA ILE A 25 8.88 13.43 6.62
C ILE A 25 10.07 12.64 7.14
N SER A 26 10.73 11.83 6.32
CA SER A 26 11.91 11.06 6.75
C SER A 26 13.06 11.98 7.13
N ILE A 27 13.29 13.10 6.43
CA ILE A 27 14.27 14.11 6.84
C ILE A 27 13.89 14.73 8.19
N ASN A 28 12.63 15.12 8.39
CA ASN A 28 12.20 15.71 9.65
C ASN A 28 12.19 14.70 10.82
N ILE A 29 11.77 13.45 10.59
CA ILE A 29 11.78 12.37 11.58
C ILE A 29 13.21 11.95 11.90
N LEU A 30 14.14 11.87 10.94
CA LEU A 30 15.55 11.61 11.25
C LEU A 30 16.09 12.69 12.17
N THR A 31 15.78 13.97 11.88
CA THR A 31 16.23 15.09 12.70
C THR A 31 15.64 15.04 14.13
N ILE A 32 14.35 14.70 14.27
CA ILE A 32 13.68 14.56 15.57
C ILE A 32 14.13 13.29 16.33
N SER A 33 14.37 12.19 15.63
CA SER A 33 14.82 10.93 16.24
C SER A 33 16.29 10.98 16.65
N TYR A 34 17.13 11.69 15.89
CA TYR A 34 18.52 11.99 16.27
C TYR A 34 18.56 12.88 17.52
N ALA A 35 17.64 13.85 17.63
CA ALA A 35 17.46 14.64 18.85
C ALA A 35 17.00 13.79 20.06
N LYS A 36 16.13 12.79 19.85
CA LYS A 36 15.58 11.96 20.93
C LYS A 36 16.56 10.91 21.47
N HIS A 37 17.48 10.40 20.63
CA HIS A 37 18.46 9.40 21.04
C HIS A 37 19.54 9.96 21.99
N ASN A 38 19.70 11.29 22.06
CA ASN A 38 20.70 11.95 22.92
C ASN A 38 20.14 12.45 24.26
N ASN A 39 18.87 12.18 24.58
CA ASN A 39 18.22 12.58 25.85
C ASN A 39 18.36 14.07 26.23
N ASP A 40 18.77 14.91 25.28
CA ASP A 40 18.78 16.35 25.43
C ASP A 40 17.38 16.84 25.13
N SER A 41 16.75 17.46 26.13
CA SER A 41 15.62 18.36 25.88
C SER A 41 16.15 19.56 25.11
N LEU A 42 16.37 19.36 23.80
CA LEU A 42 16.82 20.39 22.90
C LEU A 42 15.80 21.51 22.94
N ASN A 43 16.20 22.61 23.56
CA ASN A 43 15.48 23.88 23.62
C ASN A 43 15.51 24.50 22.21
N CYS A 44 14.86 23.80 21.28
CA CYS A 44 14.87 24.10 19.86
C CYS A 44 13.97 25.33 19.66
N LYS A 45 14.59 26.48 19.43
CA LYS A 45 13.88 27.70 19.06
C LYS A 45 13.30 27.51 17.67
N ILE A 46 12.01 27.16 17.61
CA ILE A 46 11.26 27.10 16.35
C ILE A 46 10.88 28.53 15.97
N ILE A 47 11.31 28.99 14.78
CA ILE A 47 10.91 30.30 14.24
C ILE A 47 9.39 30.28 14.03
N SER A 48 8.70 31.31 14.51
CA SER A 48 7.23 31.40 14.49
C SER A 48 6.63 31.25 13.09
N GLU A 49 7.37 31.60 12.05
CA GLU A 49 6.97 31.50 10.65
C GLU A 49 6.82 30.04 10.16
N TYR A 50 7.46 29.06 10.80
CA TYR A 50 7.28 27.64 10.50
C TYR A 50 6.05 27.01 11.17
N PHE A 51 5.31 27.77 11.99
CA PHE A 51 4.03 27.29 12.50
C PHE A 51 2.99 27.35 11.40
N ILE A 52 2.51 26.18 10.99
CA ILE A 52 1.33 26.06 10.14
C ILE A 52 0.17 26.72 10.88
N THR A 53 -0.29 27.86 10.37
CA THR A 53 -1.43 28.61 10.90
C THR A 53 -2.70 27.91 10.43
N ILE A 54 -3.26 27.05 11.27
CA ILE A 54 -4.46 26.26 10.95
C ILE A 54 -5.63 26.74 11.81
N ASN A 55 -6.74 27.08 11.17
CA ASN A 55 -8.01 27.37 11.85
C ASN A 55 -8.70 26.11 12.42
N THR A 56 -8.10 24.93 12.20
CA THR A 56 -8.59 23.65 12.71
C THR A 56 -7.65 23.09 13.78
N PRO A 57 -8.16 22.35 14.77
CA PRO A 57 -7.31 21.68 15.75
C PRO A 57 -6.29 20.77 15.04
N ARG A 58 -5.00 20.88 15.41
CA ARG A 58 -3.88 20.15 14.78
C ARG A 58 -4.12 18.65 14.60
N TYR A 59 -4.80 18.00 15.55
CA TYR A 59 -5.10 16.57 15.46
C TYR A 59 -6.10 16.24 14.33
N LYS A 60 -7.09 17.11 14.07
CA LYS A 60 -8.05 16.92 12.96
C LYS A 60 -7.35 17.10 11.62
N TYR A 61 -6.44 18.05 11.54
CA TYR A 61 -5.62 18.28 10.35
C TYR A 61 -4.76 17.04 10.05
N ALA A 62 -3.98 16.55 11.02
CA ALA A 62 -3.16 15.35 10.86
C ALA A 62 -3.99 14.10 10.49
N ALA A 63 -5.16 13.93 11.10
CA ALA A 63 -6.06 12.82 10.77
C ALA A 63 -6.60 12.90 9.33
N GLY A 64 -6.88 14.11 8.82
CA GLY A 64 -7.29 14.33 7.43
C GLY A 64 -6.22 13.87 6.44
N PHE A 65 -4.95 14.25 6.66
CA PHE A 65 -3.83 13.82 5.81
C PHE A 65 -3.64 12.30 5.80
N LEU A 66 -3.78 11.65 6.97
CA LEU A 66 -3.67 10.20 7.05
C LEU A 66 -4.78 9.47 6.29
N ASN A 67 -5.96 10.05 6.13
CA ASN A 67 -7.03 9.45 5.33
C ASN A 67 -6.68 9.44 3.84
N GLU A 68 -6.03 10.49 3.34
CA GLU A 68 -5.49 10.52 1.97
C GLU A 68 -4.31 9.55 1.81
N GLY A 69 -3.41 9.52 2.80
CA GLY A 69 -2.25 8.61 2.83
C GLY A 69 -2.63 7.15 2.63
N ARG A 70 -3.73 6.68 3.26
CA ARG A 70 -4.26 5.31 3.09
C ARG A 70 -4.47 4.91 1.62
N ILE A 71 -4.95 5.82 0.77
CA ILE A 71 -5.13 5.56 -0.67
C ILE A 71 -3.77 5.40 -1.36
N GLY A 72 -2.78 6.22 -0.96
CA GLY A 72 -1.40 6.12 -1.44
C GLY A 72 -0.77 4.78 -1.08
N ILE A 73 -0.92 4.32 0.18
CA ILE A 73 -0.41 3.02 0.62
C ILE A 73 -1.10 1.87 -0.12
N ALA A 74 -2.44 1.93 -0.29
CA ALA A 74 -3.16 0.93 -1.06
C ALA A 74 -2.62 0.83 -2.50
N SER A 75 -2.38 1.99 -3.13
CA SER A 75 -1.80 2.09 -4.48
C SER A 75 -0.40 1.48 -4.55
N GLN A 76 0.45 1.74 -3.55
CA GLN A 76 1.78 1.16 -3.46
C GLN A 76 1.72 -0.37 -3.36
N MET A 77 0.85 -0.91 -2.51
CA MET A 77 0.67 -2.36 -2.34
C MET A 77 0.21 -3.03 -3.62
N ILE A 78 -0.74 -2.44 -4.35
CA ILE A 78 -1.19 -2.96 -5.65
C ILE A 78 -0.07 -2.94 -6.69
N GLY A 79 0.70 -1.85 -6.76
CA GLY A 79 1.83 -1.73 -7.69
C GLY A 79 2.91 -2.78 -7.44
N LEU A 80 3.28 -2.96 -6.17
CA LEU A 80 4.23 -3.97 -5.73
C LEU A 80 3.72 -5.39 -6.03
N SER A 81 2.45 -5.69 -5.73
CA SER A 81 1.85 -6.99 -6.02
C SER A 81 1.81 -7.29 -7.52
N GLN A 82 1.43 -6.30 -8.34
CA GLN A 82 1.41 -6.47 -9.78
C GLN A 82 2.82 -6.73 -10.32
N GLY A 83 3.83 -5.97 -9.88
CA GLY A 83 5.22 -6.19 -10.27
C GLY A 83 5.73 -7.59 -9.88
N CYS A 84 5.32 -8.10 -8.71
CA CYS A 84 5.67 -9.44 -8.27
C CYS A 84 5.04 -10.52 -9.18
N MET A 85 3.73 -10.41 -9.48
CA MET A 85 3.04 -11.32 -10.41
C MET A 85 3.65 -11.28 -11.81
N ASP A 86 3.93 -10.08 -12.34
CA ASP A 86 4.50 -9.89 -13.67
C ASP A 86 5.89 -10.51 -13.80
N ALA A 87 6.67 -10.55 -12.71
CA ALA A 87 7.96 -11.21 -12.65
C ALA A 87 7.85 -12.74 -12.45
N THR A 88 6.76 -13.23 -11.84
CA THR A 88 6.58 -14.65 -11.52
C THR A 88 5.85 -15.44 -12.59
N ILE A 89 4.80 -14.90 -13.23
CA ILE A 89 4.02 -15.61 -14.24
C ILE A 89 4.89 -16.11 -15.40
N PRO A 90 5.77 -15.29 -16.02
CA PRO A 90 6.65 -15.76 -17.11
C PRO A 90 7.48 -16.99 -16.70
N TYR A 91 8.06 -16.97 -15.49
CA TYR A 91 8.82 -18.11 -14.97
C TYR A 91 7.95 -19.37 -14.90
N THR A 92 6.71 -19.28 -14.43
CA THR A 92 5.81 -20.45 -14.36
C THR A 92 5.40 -21.00 -15.72
N LEU A 93 5.44 -20.17 -16.77
CA LEU A 93 5.13 -20.54 -18.15
C LEU A 93 6.34 -21.14 -18.89
N GLU A 94 7.56 -20.84 -18.44
CA GLU A 94 8.81 -21.36 -19.01
C GLU A 94 9.29 -22.63 -18.30
N ARG A 95 9.27 -22.62 -16.96
CA ARG A 95 9.79 -23.71 -16.14
C ARG A 95 8.93 -24.96 -16.29
N LYS A 96 9.57 -26.09 -16.58
CA LYS A 96 8.91 -27.40 -16.69
C LYS A 96 9.30 -28.35 -15.57
N GLN A 97 8.32 -29.06 -15.02
CA GLN A 97 8.48 -30.18 -14.08
C GLN A 97 7.47 -31.26 -14.44
N PHE A 98 7.85 -32.52 -14.25
CA PHE A 98 7.03 -33.68 -14.63
C PHE A 98 6.51 -33.60 -16.08
N GLY A 99 7.35 -33.14 -17.00
CA GLY A 99 7.05 -33.08 -18.43
C GLY A 99 6.16 -31.92 -18.91
N LYS A 100 5.64 -31.05 -18.02
CA LYS A 100 4.79 -29.90 -18.39
C LYS A 100 5.18 -28.62 -17.67
N LYS A 101 4.65 -27.47 -18.10
CA LYS A 101 4.95 -26.17 -17.47
C LYS A 101 4.39 -26.14 -16.05
N ILE A 102 5.02 -25.40 -15.14
CA ILE A 102 4.51 -25.22 -13.78
C ILE A 102 3.09 -24.60 -13.80
N TYR A 103 2.82 -23.69 -14.72
CA TYR A 103 1.49 -23.11 -14.89
C TYR A 103 0.39 -24.14 -15.24
N ASP A 104 0.74 -25.23 -15.93
CA ASP A 104 -0.20 -26.27 -16.38
C ASP A 104 -0.61 -27.24 -15.24
N PHE A 105 -0.11 -27.03 -14.03
CA PHE A 105 -0.63 -27.70 -12.85
C PHE A 105 -1.86 -26.94 -12.35
N GLN A 106 -3.00 -27.61 -12.30
CA GLN A 106 -4.29 -27.02 -11.93
C GLN A 106 -4.24 -26.31 -10.57
N GLY A 107 -3.58 -26.91 -9.58
CA GLY A 107 -3.40 -26.30 -8.27
C GLY A 107 -2.62 -24.97 -8.30
N ILE A 108 -1.71 -24.78 -9.25
CA ILE A 108 -0.95 -23.53 -9.43
C ILE A 108 -1.80 -22.50 -10.19
N SER A 109 -2.36 -22.87 -11.32
CA SER A 109 -3.20 -21.96 -12.13
C SER A 109 -4.42 -21.45 -11.35
N TYR A 110 -5.03 -22.28 -10.49
CA TYR A 110 -6.11 -21.83 -9.60
C TYR A 110 -5.67 -20.80 -8.58
N GLN A 111 -4.51 -21.01 -7.94
CA GLN A 111 -3.97 -20.04 -6.99
C GLN A 111 -3.60 -18.72 -7.69
N ILE A 112 -2.99 -18.78 -8.88
CA ILE A 112 -2.68 -17.59 -9.68
C ILE A 112 -3.96 -16.84 -10.04
N ALA A 113 -4.99 -17.52 -10.55
CA ALA A 113 -6.26 -16.89 -10.92
C ALA A 113 -6.96 -16.24 -9.71
N HIS A 114 -6.94 -16.91 -8.56
CA HIS A 114 -7.51 -16.39 -7.31
C HIS A 114 -6.80 -15.11 -6.85
N LEU A 115 -5.47 -15.14 -6.80
CA LEU A 115 -4.65 -13.99 -6.39
C LEU A 115 -4.79 -12.82 -7.36
N GLN A 116 -4.84 -13.08 -8.68
CA GLN A 116 -5.05 -12.05 -9.68
C GLN A 116 -6.42 -11.38 -9.53
N THR A 117 -7.46 -12.17 -9.19
CA THR A 117 -8.81 -11.65 -8.92
C THR A 117 -8.82 -10.75 -7.68
N GLN A 118 -8.14 -11.16 -6.61
CA GLN A 118 -8.00 -10.34 -5.39
C GLN A 118 -7.22 -9.05 -5.66
N LEU A 119 -6.16 -9.10 -6.48
CA LEU A 119 -5.42 -7.92 -6.89
C LEU A 119 -6.29 -6.94 -7.68
N GLU A 120 -7.15 -7.43 -8.58
CA GLU A 120 -8.11 -6.60 -9.30
C GLU A 120 -9.15 -5.98 -8.35
N ALA A 121 -9.67 -6.74 -7.40
CA ALA A 121 -10.59 -6.21 -6.38
C ALA A 121 -9.93 -5.08 -5.55
N ALA A 122 -8.66 -5.25 -5.14
CA ALA A 122 -7.91 -4.23 -4.44
C ALA A 122 -7.74 -2.95 -5.28
N ARG A 123 -7.45 -3.12 -6.58
CA ARG A 123 -7.34 -2.02 -7.55
C ARG A 123 -8.64 -1.22 -7.65
N LEU A 124 -9.77 -1.91 -7.77
CA LEU A 124 -11.08 -1.26 -7.85
C LEU A 124 -11.44 -0.51 -6.55
N LEU A 125 -11.18 -1.10 -5.38
CA LEU A 125 -11.39 -0.42 -4.10
C LEU A 125 -10.56 0.87 -4.00
N THR A 126 -9.29 0.80 -4.40
CA THR A 126 -8.36 1.92 -4.33
C THR A 126 -8.76 3.05 -5.27
N TYR A 127 -9.09 2.72 -6.52
CA TYR A 127 -9.51 3.73 -7.50
C TYR A 127 -10.87 4.31 -7.17
N ASN A 128 -11.78 3.53 -6.58
CA ASN A 128 -13.05 4.07 -6.09
C ASN A 128 -12.83 5.09 -4.96
N ALA A 129 -11.99 4.77 -3.97
CA ALA A 129 -11.65 5.70 -2.89
C ALA A 129 -11.01 6.99 -3.43
N ALA A 130 -10.09 6.87 -4.39
CA ALA A 130 -9.48 8.03 -5.07
C ALA A 130 -10.53 8.88 -5.80
N ARG A 131 -11.42 8.25 -6.56
CA ARG A 131 -12.52 8.92 -7.27
C ARG A 131 -13.46 9.64 -6.30
N LEU A 132 -13.83 9.04 -5.17
CA LEU A 132 -14.68 9.68 -4.16
C LEU A 132 -14.01 10.95 -3.63
N LYS A 133 -12.71 10.86 -3.31
CA LYS A 133 -11.90 11.99 -2.84
C LYS A 133 -11.83 13.12 -3.87
N GLU A 134 -11.56 12.79 -5.13
CA GLU A 134 -11.49 13.79 -6.22
C GLU A 134 -12.81 14.54 -6.43
N ASN A 135 -13.95 13.88 -6.18
CA ASN A 135 -15.28 14.47 -6.29
C ASN A 135 -15.76 15.14 -4.98
N GLY A 136 -14.91 15.25 -3.95
CA GLY A 136 -15.27 15.87 -2.67
C GLY A 136 -16.32 15.10 -1.86
N MET A 137 -16.54 13.81 -2.18
CA MET A 137 -17.43 12.93 -1.41
C MET A 137 -16.69 12.36 -0.19
N ASP A 138 -17.44 11.93 0.84
CA ASP A 138 -16.83 11.18 1.94
C ASP A 138 -16.24 9.86 1.39
N PHE A 139 -14.99 9.60 1.75
CA PHE A 139 -14.19 8.48 1.24
C PHE A 139 -13.44 7.75 2.36
N VAL A 140 -13.61 8.15 3.62
CA VAL A 140 -12.77 7.66 4.73
C VAL A 140 -12.94 6.16 4.94
N LYS A 141 -14.17 5.65 4.79
CA LYS A 141 -14.49 4.22 4.90
C LYS A 141 -13.83 3.44 3.76
N GLU A 142 -14.00 3.91 2.54
CA GLU A 142 -13.51 3.28 1.32
C GLU A 142 -11.98 3.29 1.27
N ALA A 143 -11.33 4.36 1.72
CA ALA A 143 -9.87 4.43 1.85
C ALA A 143 -9.34 3.43 2.90
N ALA A 144 -10.03 3.28 4.04
CA ALA A 144 -9.65 2.29 5.05
C ALA A 144 -9.82 0.85 4.52
N MET A 145 -10.91 0.57 3.80
CA MET A 145 -11.15 -0.72 3.13
C MET A 145 -10.07 -1.02 2.09
N ALA A 146 -9.75 -0.04 1.23
CA ALA A 146 -8.74 -0.17 0.19
C ALA A 146 -7.35 -0.47 0.78
N LYS A 147 -6.91 0.31 1.77
CA LYS A 147 -5.60 0.13 2.42
C LYS A 147 -5.49 -1.23 3.08
N TYR A 148 -6.49 -1.59 3.90
CA TYR A 148 -6.55 -2.88 4.57
C TYR A 148 -6.44 -4.02 3.56
N PHE A 149 -7.37 -4.08 2.60
CA PHE A 149 -7.47 -5.19 1.67
C PHE A 149 -6.23 -5.29 0.77
N ALA A 150 -5.76 -4.18 0.20
CA ALA A 150 -4.56 -4.18 -0.64
C ALA A 150 -3.32 -4.66 0.12
N SER A 151 -3.15 -4.25 1.39
CA SER A 151 -1.99 -4.66 2.19
C SER A 151 -1.99 -6.13 2.60
N GLU A 152 -3.15 -6.70 2.95
CA GLU A 152 -3.27 -8.12 3.27
C GLU A 152 -3.02 -8.99 2.04
N ILE A 153 -3.66 -8.65 0.91
CA ILE A 153 -3.46 -9.37 -0.35
C ILE A 153 -2.01 -9.28 -0.82
N ALA A 154 -1.34 -8.14 -0.66
CA ALA A 154 0.06 -8.00 -1.06
C ALA A 154 0.98 -8.97 -0.32
N GLN A 155 0.76 -9.20 0.98
CA GLN A 155 1.56 -10.17 1.76
C GLN A 155 1.32 -11.59 1.27
N THR A 156 0.06 -11.99 1.09
CA THR A 156 -0.26 -13.35 0.62
C THR A 156 0.25 -13.58 -0.80
N LEU A 157 0.04 -12.62 -1.69
CA LEU A 157 0.40 -12.73 -3.11
C LEU A 157 1.92 -12.83 -3.29
N THR A 158 2.69 -11.99 -2.61
CA THR A 158 4.16 -12.00 -2.73
C THR A 158 4.77 -13.26 -2.12
N SER A 159 4.22 -13.74 -1.00
CA SER A 159 4.57 -15.04 -0.42
C SER A 159 4.33 -16.18 -1.41
N LYS A 160 3.13 -16.21 -2.03
CA LYS A 160 2.78 -17.22 -3.03
C LYS A 160 3.63 -17.16 -4.29
N CYS A 161 4.08 -15.96 -4.69
CA CYS A 161 4.99 -15.82 -5.81
C CYS A 161 6.35 -16.49 -5.54
N ILE A 162 6.84 -16.44 -4.29
CA ILE A 162 8.03 -17.20 -3.87
C ILE A 162 7.74 -18.70 -3.98
N ASP A 163 6.60 -19.17 -3.45
CA ASP A 163 6.20 -20.58 -3.53
C ASP A 163 6.15 -21.09 -4.99
N PHE A 164 5.58 -20.31 -5.92
CA PHE A 164 5.49 -20.69 -7.34
C PHE A 164 6.84 -20.78 -8.03
N MET A 165 7.82 -19.99 -7.57
CA MET A 165 9.18 -20.04 -8.09
C MET A 165 10.02 -21.14 -7.45
N GLY A 166 9.63 -21.62 -6.27
CA GLY A 166 10.38 -22.59 -5.47
C GLY A 166 11.66 -21.97 -4.91
N GLY A 167 12.72 -22.77 -4.79
CA GLY A 167 13.96 -22.33 -4.13
C GLY A 167 14.57 -21.06 -4.73
N VAL A 168 14.48 -20.85 -6.05
CA VAL A 168 15.01 -19.64 -6.70
C VAL A 168 14.27 -18.36 -6.32
N GLY A 169 12.98 -18.45 -5.96
CA GLY A 169 12.21 -17.29 -5.48
C GLY A 169 12.64 -16.81 -4.10
N PHE A 170 13.36 -17.66 -3.34
CA PHE A 170 13.88 -17.34 -2.02
C PHE A 170 15.30 -16.76 -2.06
N THR A 171 15.99 -16.84 -3.20
CA THR A 171 17.32 -16.24 -3.36
C THR A 171 17.22 -14.76 -3.73
N ARG A 172 18.32 -14.02 -3.54
CA ARG A 172 18.41 -12.60 -3.92
C ARG A 172 18.71 -12.37 -5.40
N ASP A 173 18.86 -13.46 -6.17
CA ASP A 173 19.08 -13.39 -7.62
C ASP A 173 17.79 -13.01 -8.35
N PHE A 174 16.65 -13.24 -7.70
CA PHE A 174 15.32 -12.93 -8.20
C PHE A 174 14.61 -11.89 -7.30
N PRO A 175 13.74 -11.03 -7.86
CA PRO A 175 13.17 -9.91 -7.11
C PRO A 175 12.07 -10.28 -6.11
N GLN A 176 11.57 -11.52 -6.10
CA GLN A 176 10.41 -11.95 -5.32
C GLN A 176 10.63 -11.84 -3.81
N GLU A 177 11.82 -12.19 -3.32
CA GLU A 177 12.17 -12.04 -1.90
C GLU A 177 12.05 -10.58 -1.45
N LYS A 178 12.48 -9.65 -2.31
CA LYS A 178 12.41 -8.21 -2.03
C LYS A 178 10.97 -7.75 -1.98
N PHE A 179 10.14 -8.14 -2.96
CA PHE A 179 8.71 -7.81 -2.95
C PHE A 179 8.01 -8.32 -1.69
N PHE A 180 8.33 -9.53 -1.23
CA PHE A 180 7.76 -10.08 0.00
C PHE A 180 8.17 -9.29 1.25
N ARG A 181 9.45 -8.94 1.39
CA ARG A 181 9.90 -8.08 2.49
C ARG A 181 9.22 -6.71 2.47
N ASP A 182 9.14 -6.09 1.30
CA ASP A 182 8.55 -4.77 1.12
C ASP A 182 7.03 -4.80 1.37
N ALA A 183 6.32 -5.88 1.03
CA ALA A 183 4.88 -6.03 1.32
C ALA A 183 4.58 -6.02 2.83
N LYS A 184 5.53 -6.42 3.68
CA LYS A 184 5.27 -6.56 5.12
C LYS A 184 4.91 -5.23 5.79
N ILE A 185 5.50 -4.12 5.34
CA ILE A 185 5.27 -2.80 5.95
C ILE A 185 3.83 -2.31 5.74
N GLY A 186 3.17 -2.76 4.67
CA GLY A 186 1.82 -2.34 4.28
C GLY A 186 0.77 -2.56 5.38
N THR A 187 0.89 -3.61 6.19
CA THR A 187 -0.07 -3.91 7.27
C THR A 187 0.25 -3.18 8.58
N ILE A 188 1.35 -2.42 8.64
CA ILE A 188 1.89 -1.82 9.87
C ILE A 188 1.74 -0.30 9.84
N TYR A 189 2.36 0.36 8.87
CA TYR A 189 2.41 1.82 8.83
C TYR A 189 1.12 2.47 8.28
N GLU A 190 0.97 3.77 8.54
CA GLU A 190 -0.25 4.55 8.27
C GLU A 190 -1.54 3.91 8.82
N GLY A 191 -1.42 3.31 10.00
CA GLY A 191 -2.46 2.60 10.73
C GLY A 191 -2.48 1.11 10.41
N THR A 192 -2.31 0.28 11.43
CA THR A 192 -2.28 -1.19 11.29
C THR A 192 -3.57 -1.74 10.72
N SER A 193 -3.57 -3.00 10.24
CA SER A 193 -4.78 -3.66 9.74
C SER A 193 -5.95 -3.57 10.74
N ASN A 194 -5.68 -3.76 12.04
CA ASN A 194 -6.69 -3.63 13.09
C ASN A 194 -7.22 -2.19 13.25
N MET A 195 -6.37 -1.18 13.09
CA MET A 195 -6.82 0.22 13.11
C MET A 195 -7.71 0.55 11.92
N GLN A 196 -7.45 -0.02 10.75
CA GLN A 196 -8.33 0.14 9.59
C GLN A 196 -9.67 -0.52 9.84
N LEU A 197 -9.67 -1.77 10.34
CA LEU A 197 -10.89 -2.49 10.70
C LEU A 197 -11.71 -1.73 11.75
N GLN A 198 -11.07 -1.17 12.78
CA GLN A 198 -11.75 -0.33 13.78
C GLN A 198 -12.37 0.92 13.14
N THR A 199 -11.68 1.56 12.19
CA THR A 199 -12.21 2.72 11.47
C THR A 199 -13.43 2.33 10.64
N ILE A 200 -13.34 1.22 9.92
CA ILE A 200 -14.45 0.68 9.10
C ILE A 200 -15.66 0.36 9.99
N ALA A 201 -15.45 -0.36 11.10
CA ALA A 201 -16.51 -0.74 12.03
C ALA A 201 -17.25 0.49 12.58
N LYS A 202 -16.51 1.51 13.03
CA LYS A 202 -17.10 2.76 13.55
C LYS A 202 -17.92 3.52 12.50
N LEU A 203 -17.49 3.49 11.23
CA LEU A 203 -18.22 4.17 10.16
C LEU A 203 -19.46 3.37 9.74
N ILE A 204 -19.41 2.04 9.75
CA ILE A 204 -20.59 1.19 9.54
C ILE A 204 -21.61 1.43 10.66
N GLU A 205 -21.21 1.39 11.93
CA GLU A 205 -22.11 1.64 13.06
C GLU A 205 -22.89 2.96 12.91
N ARG A 206 -22.18 4.04 12.54
CA ARG A 206 -22.80 5.35 12.29
C ARG A 206 -23.79 5.35 11.13
N GLN A 207 -23.54 4.57 10.08
CA GLN A 207 -24.43 4.48 8.91
C GLN A 207 -25.79 3.85 9.23
N TYR A 208 -25.87 3.03 10.28
CA TYR A 208 -27.09 2.31 10.66
C TYR A 208 -27.74 2.82 11.96
N THR A 209 -27.06 3.71 12.70
CA THR A 209 -27.56 4.29 13.95
C THR A 209 -28.07 5.73 13.78
N GLN A 210 -27.75 6.36 12.64
CA GLN A 210 -28.36 7.62 12.19
C GLN A 210 -29.66 7.35 11.47
#